data_AF-A0A9P8NNQ4-F1
#
_entry.id   AF-A0A9P8NNQ4-F1
#
_cell.length_a   1.000
_cell.length_b   1.000
_cell.length_c   1.000
_cell.angle_alpha   90.00
_cell.angle_beta   90.00
_cell.angle_gamma   90.00
#
_symmetry.space_group_name_H-M   'P 1'
#
loop_
_entity.id
_entity.type
_entity.pdbx_description
1 polymer ?
#
loop_
_entity_poly.entity_id
_entity_poly.type
_entity_poly.pdbx_seq_one_letter_code
_entity_poly.pdbx_strand_id
1 'polypeptide(L)'
;MSPNDDRRKRLLLPSPQLIGSPTEENTPSTFSPSPPAILPTEFTHASSAGRTERNRLIRLANELCGLSDDLIRELLIQSGHQHLLATPPDVDRDIEKMRFAEIETIERRLKHYVDEMIERRLKSHVLNEIVDRAVSECRDQIYDEYKTNEAEFREQVDDGNSEVRNTANECMNEIKEQARMYMHEMEEQAQQYMKDIEDQGIEVEMSAEGKVAKLKRWFNAAGQSLLSSNSSPSHEPGANARRRSV
;
A
#
# COMPACT_ATOMS: atom_id res chain seq x y z
N MET A 1 56.76 29.81 8.40
CA MET A 1 57.62 30.46 9.42
C MET A 1 56.76 30.68 10.66
N SER A 2 57.09 30.04 11.78
CA SER A 2 56.69 30.53 13.12
C SER A 2 57.59 31.70 13.51
N PRO A 3 57.11 32.61 14.37
CA PRO A 3 57.46 32.56 15.81
C PRO A 3 56.24 32.89 16.73
N ASN A 4 56.04 32.23 17.87
CA ASN A 4 56.52 32.59 19.24
C ASN A 4 56.40 34.10 19.56
N ASP A 5 55.86 34.61 20.67
CA ASP A 5 55.74 34.09 22.04
C ASP A 5 54.79 35.00 22.88
N ASP A 6 54.41 34.52 24.08
CA ASP A 6 54.04 35.26 25.29
C ASP A 6 52.90 36.30 25.34
N ARG A 7 51.82 35.97 26.09
CA ARG A 7 51.50 36.60 27.39
C ARG A 7 50.20 36.07 28.01
N ARG A 8 50.35 35.45 29.17
CA ARG A 8 49.30 35.11 30.13
C ARG A 8 48.49 36.35 30.55
N LYS A 9 47.17 36.33 30.36
CA LYS A 9 46.23 37.20 31.10
C LYS A 9 45.01 36.39 31.53
N ARG A 10 44.93 36.16 32.84
CA ARG A 10 43.85 35.48 33.55
C ARG A 10 42.65 36.44 33.60
N LEU A 11 41.59 36.15 32.87
CA LEU A 11 40.33 36.91 32.90
C LEU A 11 39.49 36.41 34.08
N LEU A 12 39.32 37.29 35.07
CA LEU A 12 38.39 37.13 36.19
C LEU A 12 36.96 37.33 35.66
N LEU A 13 36.16 36.28 35.67
CA LEU A 13 34.73 36.36 35.42
C LEU A 13 34.01 36.87 36.69
N PRO A 14 33.07 37.83 36.57
CA PRO A 14 32.35 38.39 37.71
C PRO A 14 31.27 37.42 38.24
N SER A 15 31.16 37.36 39.57
CA SER A 15 30.13 36.60 40.31
C SER A 15 28.71 37.13 40.04
N PRO A 16 27.69 36.27 39.94
CA PRO A 16 26.30 36.70 39.78
C PRO A 16 25.70 37.21 41.09
N GLN A 17 24.82 38.20 40.93
CA GLN A 17 24.16 38.99 41.96
C GLN A 17 23.16 38.15 42.79
N LEU A 18 23.21 38.31 44.11
CA LEU A 18 22.18 37.81 45.05
C LEU A 18 21.03 38.82 45.10
N ILE A 19 19.91 38.44 44.48
CA ILE A 19 18.61 39.10 44.60
C ILE A 19 17.93 38.56 45.87
N GLY A 20 17.48 39.46 46.74
CA GLY A 20 16.42 39.16 47.71
C GLY A 20 16.75 39.50 49.17
N SER A 21 16.80 40.78 49.50
CA SER A 21 16.61 41.26 50.88
C SER A 21 15.11 41.20 51.23
N PRO A 22 14.69 40.64 52.38
CA PRO A 22 13.37 40.92 52.92
C PRO A 22 13.43 42.17 53.81
N THR A 23 12.57 43.11 53.45
CA THR A 23 12.22 44.35 54.15
C THR A 23 11.88 44.10 55.62
N GLU A 24 12.49 44.91 56.47
CA GLU A 24 12.25 45.05 57.90
C GLU A 24 10.95 45.83 58.13
N GLU A 25 9.93 45.20 58.75
CA GLU A 25 8.79 45.91 59.33
C GLU A 25 8.51 45.40 60.76
N ASN A 26 8.91 46.23 61.71
CA ASN A 26 8.23 46.55 62.97
C ASN A 26 7.68 45.38 63.80
N THR A 27 8.50 44.86 64.70
CA THR A 27 8.01 44.30 65.97
C THR A 27 8.75 44.93 67.16
N PRO A 28 8.05 45.25 68.26
CA PRO A 28 8.55 46.14 69.29
C PRO A 28 9.69 45.49 70.07
N SER A 29 10.77 46.24 70.25
CA SER A 29 11.87 45.90 71.15
C SER A 29 11.33 45.78 72.58
N THR A 30 11.04 44.55 73.01
CA THR A 30 11.03 44.21 74.43
C THR A 30 12.49 44.21 74.88
N PHE A 31 12.85 45.27 75.61
CA PHE A 31 14.08 45.37 76.38
C PHE A 31 14.24 44.13 77.25
N SER A 32 14.98 43.14 76.76
CA SER A 32 15.56 42.10 77.60
C SER A 32 16.52 42.80 78.55
N PRO A 33 16.39 42.64 79.88
CA PRO A 33 17.38 43.18 80.79
C PRO A 33 18.73 42.59 80.39
N SER A 34 19.72 43.46 80.19
CA SER A 34 21.10 43.05 79.96
C SER A 34 21.44 41.94 80.96
N PRO A 35 22.06 40.82 80.53
CA PRO A 35 22.43 39.79 81.48
C PRO A 35 23.28 40.44 82.59
N PRO A 36 23.05 40.07 83.86
CA PRO A 36 23.82 40.64 84.95
C PRO A 36 25.30 40.47 84.61
N ALA A 37 26.08 41.53 84.81
CA ALA A 37 27.51 41.53 84.58
C ALA A 37 28.09 40.21 85.07
N ILE A 38 28.80 39.48 84.20
CA ILE A 38 29.49 38.25 84.56
C ILE A 38 30.48 38.63 85.65
N LEU A 39 30.08 38.43 86.90
CA LEU A 39 30.99 38.49 88.03
C LEU A 39 31.98 37.35 87.82
N PRO A 40 33.29 37.56 88.05
CA PRO A 40 34.24 36.47 88.07
C PRO A 40 33.72 35.40 89.01
N THR A 41 33.36 34.24 88.47
CA THR A 41 33.11 33.06 89.28
C THR A 41 34.44 32.72 89.92
N GLU A 42 34.58 32.98 91.22
CA GLU A 42 35.68 32.42 91.98
C GLU A 42 35.48 30.90 91.99
N PHE A 43 36.16 30.23 91.07
CA PHE A 43 36.32 28.79 91.14
C PHE A 43 37.12 28.52 92.40
N THR A 44 36.45 28.03 93.45
CA THR A 44 37.13 27.34 94.53
C THR A 44 37.86 26.17 93.88
N HIS A 45 39.16 26.33 93.64
CA HIS A 45 40.00 25.22 93.22
C HIS A 45 39.88 24.16 94.32
N ALA A 46 39.08 23.11 94.06
CA ALA A 46 39.11 21.91 94.86
C ALA A 46 40.57 21.47 94.93
N SER A 47 41.05 21.29 96.16
CA SER A 47 42.40 20.91 96.52
C SER A 47 43.01 20.00 95.47
N SER A 48 44.15 20.39 94.89
CA SER A 48 44.90 19.54 93.95
C SER A 48 44.98 18.12 94.54
N ALA A 49 44.39 17.15 93.84
CA ALA A 49 44.45 15.73 94.16
C ALA A 49 45.85 15.38 94.68
N GLY A 50 45.93 14.95 95.94
CA GLY A 50 47.22 14.71 96.61
C GLY A 50 48.07 13.72 95.80
N ARG A 51 49.39 13.73 96.00
CA ARG A 51 50.33 12.79 95.33
C ARG A 51 49.82 11.33 95.36
N THR A 52 49.15 10.94 96.44
CA THR A 52 48.53 9.62 96.64
C THR A 52 47.41 9.32 95.64
N GLU A 53 46.58 10.30 95.30
CA GLU A 53 45.44 10.13 94.40
C GLU A 53 45.89 10.04 92.94
N ARG A 54 46.89 10.85 92.55
CA ARG A 54 47.55 10.70 91.25
C ARG A 54 48.20 9.32 91.09
N ASN A 55 48.86 8.81 92.13
CA ASN A 55 49.45 7.48 92.10
C ASN A 55 48.39 6.36 91.98
N ARG A 56 47.21 6.52 92.61
CA ARG A 56 46.09 5.57 92.45
C ARG A 56 45.55 5.57 91.03
N LEU A 57 45.41 6.74 90.43
CA LEU A 57 44.92 6.89 89.05
C LEU A 57 45.89 6.27 88.04
N ILE A 58 47.20 6.47 88.24
CA ILE A 58 48.24 5.83 87.41
C ILE A 58 48.20 4.30 87.58
N ARG A 59 48.01 3.79 88.81
CA ARG A 59 47.90 2.35 89.04
C ARG A 59 46.68 1.75 88.36
N LEU A 60 45.52 2.41 88.47
CA LEU A 60 44.30 1.98 87.79
C LEU A 60 44.46 2.02 86.26
N ALA A 61 45.08 3.07 85.73
CA ALA A 61 45.36 3.17 84.30
C ALA A 61 46.27 2.01 83.82
N ASN A 62 47.29 1.65 84.60
CA ASN A 62 48.16 0.51 84.29
C ASN A 62 47.42 -0.84 84.43
N GLU A 63 46.50 -0.98 85.40
CA GLU A 63 45.69 -2.20 85.58
C GLU A 63 44.68 -2.40 84.44
N LEU A 64 44.14 -1.31 83.89
CA LEU A 64 43.24 -1.34 82.72
C LEU A 64 44.02 -1.49 81.39
N CYS A 65 45.31 -1.13 81.38
CA CYS A 65 46.16 -1.22 80.21
C CYS A 65 46.50 -2.69 79.89
N GLY A 66 45.87 -3.23 78.85
CA GLY A 66 46.07 -4.61 78.38
C GLY A 66 44.85 -5.52 78.54
N LEU A 67 43.75 -5.03 79.13
CA LEU A 67 42.46 -5.71 79.08
C LEU A 67 41.81 -5.53 77.70
N SER A 68 40.98 -6.50 77.28
CA SER A 68 40.21 -6.36 76.05
C SER A 68 39.07 -5.36 76.23
N ASP A 69 38.68 -4.70 75.14
CA ASP A 69 37.59 -3.72 75.11
C ASP A 69 36.27 -4.29 75.67
N ASP A 70 36.00 -5.59 75.44
CA ASP A 70 34.82 -6.27 75.98
C ASP A 70 34.87 -6.42 77.50
N LEU A 71 36.04 -6.70 78.08
CA LEU A 71 36.21 -6.78 79.54
C LEU A 71 36.08 -5.39 80.19
N ILE A 72 36.64 -4.36 79.55
CA ILE A 72 36.53 -2.97 80.00
C ILE A 72 35.07 -2.51 79.95
N ARG A 73 34.35 -2.88 78.89
CA ARG A 73 32.92 -2.61 78.73
C ARG A 73 32.10 -3.25 79.85
N GLU A 74 32.32 -4.53 80.13
CA GLU A 74 31.62 -5.25 81.21
C GLU A 74 31.92 -4.65 82.59
N LEU A 75 33.19 -4.30 82.86
CA LEU A 75 33.60 -3.68 84.11
C LEU A 75 32.97 -2.29 84.32
N LEU A 76 32.86 -1.49 83.26
CA LEU A 76 32.17 -0.20 83.29
C LEU A 76 30.66 -0.37 83.53
N ILE A 77 30.04 -1.42 82.98
CA ILE A 77 28.63 -1.73 83.25
C ILE A 77 28.44 -2.17 84.70
N GLN A 78 29.21 -3.14 85.19
CA GLN A 78 29.09 -3.67 86.56
C GLN A 78 29.40 -2.63 87.64
N SER A 79 30.32 -1.70 87.37
CA SER A 79 30.64 -0.59 88.27
C SER A 79 29.63 0.57 88.22
N GLY A 80 28.57 0.48 87.39
CA GLY A 80 27.54 1.51 87.26
C GLY A 80 27.93 2.70 86.37
N HIS A 81 29.05 2.61 85.64
CA HIS A 81 29.58 3.65 84.75
C HIS A 81 29.26 3.41 83.27
N GLN A 82 28.19 2.65 82.97
CA GLN A 82 27.75 2.33 81.60
C GLN A 82 27.49 3.56 80.71
N HIS A 83 27.22 4.72 81.31
CA HIS A 83 27.05 5.99 80.59
C HIS A 83 28.34 6.49 79.92
N LEU A 84 29.50 5.92 80.29
CA LEU A 84 30.79 6.19 79.65
C LEU A 84 30.99 5.37 78.37
N LEU A 85 30.12 4.39 78.09
CA LEU A 85 30.17 3.62 76.86
C LEU A 85 29.49 4.40 75.73
N ALA A 86 30.12 4.41 74.55
CA ALA A 86 29.48 4.95 73.35
C ALA A 86 28.28 4.07 72.97
N THR A 87 27.07 4.65 72.99
CA THR A 87 25.89 4.04 72.37
C THR A 87 26.11 4.06 70.85
N PRO A 88 26.06 2.91 70.14
CA PRO A 88 26.08 2.92 68.70
C PRO A 88 24.87 3.73 68.23
N PRO A 89 25.06 4.77 67.40
CA PRO A 89 23.94 5.58 66.98
C PRO A 89 23.12 4.77 65.96
N ASP A 90 21.79 4.68 66.16
CA ASP A 90 20.82 3.89 65.36
C ASP A 90 20.61 4.44 63.92
N VAL A 91 21.58 5.20 63.41
CA VAL A 91 21.48 6.02 62.18
C VAL A 91 21.78 5.23 60.91
N ASP A 92 22.34 4.04 61.01
CA ASP A 92 22.81 3.29 59.83
C ASP A 92 21.64 2.76 58.99
N ARG A 93 20.53 2.37 59.63
CA ARG A 93 19.34 1.81 58.97
C ARG A 93 18.55 2.86 58.17
N ASP A 94 18.49 4.10 58.67
CA ASP A 94 17.77 5.19 58.01
C ASP A 94 18.55 5.78 56.83
N ILE A 95 19.89 5.81 56.91
CA ILE A 95 20.75 6.25 55.80
C ILE A 95 20.68 5.26 54.63
N GLU A 96 20.70 3.95 54.88
CA GLU A 96 20.54 2.95 53.82
C GLU A 96 19.15 3.03 53.18
N LYS A 97 18.08 3.11 53.98
CA LYS A 97 16.70 3.20 53.49
C LYS A 97 16.46 4.46 52.64
N MET A 98 17.07 5.59 53.04
CA MET A 98 17.02 6.83 52.27
C MET A 98 17.75 6.68 50.92
N ARG A 99 18.91 6.02 50.88
CA ARG A 99 19.63 5.74 49.63
C ARG A 99 18.83 4.82 48.70
N PHE A 100 18.18 3.78 49.22
CA PHE A 100 17.33 2.90 48.41
C PHE A 100 16.15 3.65 47.78
N ALA A 101 15.47 4.51 48.55
CA ALA A 101 14.38 5.33 48.04
C ALA A 101 14.84 6.35 46.98
N GLU A 102 16.03 6.92 47.13
CA GLU A 102 16.63 7.83 46.16
C GLU A 102 17.02 7.11 44.86
N ILE A 103 17.60 5.92 44.97
CA ILE A 103 17.92 5.05 43.81
C ILE A 103 16.64 4.68 43.04
N GLU A 104 15.59 4.26 43.74
CA GLU A 104 14.30 3.91 43.11
C GLU A 104 13.68 5.11 42.40
N THR A 105 13.81 6.31 42.97
CA THR A 105 13.34 7.55 42.36
C THR A 105 14.12 7.90 41.10
N ILE A 106 15.45 7.72 41.12
CA ILE A 106 16.34 7.93 39.98
C ILE A 106 16.04 6.90 38.88
N GLU A 107 15.86 5.63 39.24
CA GLU A 107 15.53 4.56 38.29
C GLU A 107 14.20 4.84 37.58
N ARG A 108 13.16 5.24 38.33
CA ARG A 108 11.87 5.60 37.74
C ARG A 108 11.98 6.78 36.78
N ARG A 109 12.79 7.80 37.13
CA ARG A 109 13.05 8.96 36.26
C ARG A 109 13.81 8.56 35.00
N LEU A 110 14.83 7.71 35.14
CA LEU A 110 15.61 7.22 34.00
C LEU A 110 14.75 6.38 33.07
N LYS A 111 13.92 5.48 33.62
CA LYS A 111 12.95 4.70 32.85
C LYS A 111 12.00 5.61 32.07
N HIS A 112 11.41 6.61 32.73
CA HIS A 112 10.51 7.55 32.06
C HIS A 112 11.20 8.31 30.93
N TYR A 113 12.42 8.79 31.17
CA TYR A 113 13.22 9.48 30.16
C TYR A 113 13.56 8.56 28.97
N VAL A 114 13.93 7.30 29.22
CA VAL A 114 14.20 6.31 28.16
C VAL A 114 12.94 6.02 27.36
N ASP A 115 11.80 5.80 28.01
CA ASP A 115 10.51 5.55 27.36
C ASP A 115 10.11 6.75 26.47
N GLU A 116 10.22 7.98 26.99
CA GLU A 116 9.95 9.22 26.24
C GLU A 116 10.88 9.39 25.04
N MET A 117 12.15 9.04 25.20
CA MET A 117 13.16 9.10 24.16
C MET A 117 12.94 8.06 23.05
N ILE A 118 12.54 6.84 23.42
CA ILE A 118 12.14 5.79 22.47
C ILE A 118 10.90 6.23 21.70
N GLU A 119 9.89 6.76 22.38
CA GLU A 119 8.66 7.21 21.72
C GLU A 119 8.92 8.36 20.75
N ARG A 120 9.66 9.39 21.17
CA ARG A 120 9.95 10.53 20.30
C ARG A 120 10.86 10.19 19.14
N ARG A 121 11.95 9.45 19.39
CA ARG A 121 12.98 9.25 18.35
C ARG A 121 12.72 8.01 17.50
N LEU A 122 12.40 6.89 18.13
CA LEU A 122 12.26 5.62 17.41
C LEU A 122 10.89 5.52 16.77
N LYS A 123 9.82 5.82 17.52
CA LYS A 123 8.46 5.68 17.01
C LYS A 123 8.05 6.80 16.07
N SER A 124 8.25 8.07 16.46
CA SER A 124 7.77 9.19 15.65
C SER A 124 8.60 9.51 14.40
N HIS A 125 9.92 9.29 14.44
CA HIS A 125 10.78 9.57 13.27
C HIS A 125 11.08 8.30 12.50
N VAL A 126 11.75 7.32 13.12
CA VAL A 126 12.24 6.15 12.37
C VAL A 126 11.09 5.29 11.84
N LEU A 127 10.15 4.88 12.70
CA LEU A 127 9.06 3.99 12.27
C LEU A 127 8.10 4.68 11.30
N ASN A 128 7.69 5.91 11.57
CA ASN A 128 6.79 6.63 10.66
C ASN A 128 7.44 6.90 9.31
N GLU A 129 8.70 7.36 9.25
CA GLU A 129 9.37 7.60 7.96
C GLU A 129 9.55 6.31 7.16
N ILE A 130 9.92 5.20 7.80
CA ILE A 130 10.05 3.90 7.13
C ILE A 130 8.69 3.43 6.61
N VAL A 131 7.64 3.52 7.43
CA VAL A 131 6.29 3.12 7.03
C VAL A 131 5.76 4.03 5.92
N ASP A 132 5.86 5.34 6.05
CA ASP A 132 5.40 6.29 5.05
C ASP A 132 6.11 6.09 3.72
N ARG A 133 7.43 5.85 3.76
CA ARG A 133 8.22 5.53 2.57
C ARG A 133 7.76 4.21 1.94
N ALA A 134 7.65 3.13 2.72
CA ALA A 134 7.22 1.83 2.20
C ALA A 134 5.80 1.89 1.63
N VAL A 135 4.90 2.62 2.28
CA VAL A 135 3.52 2.82 1.80
C VAL A 135 3.51 3.69 0.55
N SER A 136 4.36 4.71 0.46
CA SER A 136 4.49 5.54 -0.76
C SER A 136 5.00 4.70 -1.93
N GLU A 137 6.09 3.96 -1.75
CA GLU A 137 6.66 3.08 -2.79
C GLU A 137 5.62 2.04 -3.25
N CYS A 138 4.87 1.44 -2.32
CA CYS A 138 3.80 0.52 -2.64
C CYS A 138 2.66 1.18 -3.42
N ARG A 139 2.25 2.41 -3.06
CA ARG A 139 1.23 3.17 -3.80
C ARG A 139 1.68 3.49 -5.22
N ASP A 140 2.92 3.92 -5.38
CA ASP A 140 3.48 4.27 -6.68
C ASP A 140 3.55 3.03 -7.57
N GLN A 141 4.02 1.90 -7.04
CA GLN A 141 4.06 0.64 -7.77
C GLN A 141 2.67 0.17 -8.22
N ILE A 142 1.67 0.21 -7.33
CA ILE A 142 0.28 -0.15 -7.66
C ILE A 142 -0.27 0.78 -8.73
N TYR A 143 0.03 2.08 -8.65
CA TYR A 143 -0.44 3.06 -9.62
C TYR A 143 0.19 2.84 -11.00
N ASP A 144 1.50 2.57 -11.06
CA ASP A 144 2.22 2.29 -12.29
C ASP A 144 1.74 0.99 -12.95
N GLU A 145 1.53 -0.07 -12.16
CA GLU A 145 0.97 -1.33 -12.63
C GLU A 145 -0.47 -1.13 -13.15
N TYR A 146 -1.29 -0.39 -12.41
CA TYR A 146 -2.65 -0.03 -12.85
C TYR A 146 -2.62 0.72 -14.18
N LYS A 147 -1.73 1.71 -14.34
CA LYS A 147 -1.63 2.49 -15.58
C LYS A 147 -1.12 1.67 -16.76
N THR A 148 -0.19 0.76 -16.51
CA THR A 148 0.32 -0.18 -17.52
C THR A 148 -0.80 -1.11 -17.98
N ASN A 149 -1.49 -1.76 -17.04
CA ASN A 149 -2.63 -2.64 -17.35
C ASN A 149 -3.78 -1.90 -18.05
N GLU A 150 -4.07 -0.65 -17.67
CA GLU A 150 -5.07 0.19 -18.34
C GLU A 150 -4.70 0.44 -19.81
N ALA A 151 -3.43 0.70 -20.10
CA ALA A 151 -2.94 0.90 -21.45
C ALA A 151 -3.00 -0.39 -22.28
N GLU A 152 -2.52 -1.52 -21.73
CA GLU A 152 -2.56 -2.82 -22.40
C GLU A 152 -3.99 -3.28 -22.71
N PHE A 153 -4.92 -3.11 -21.77
CA PHE A 153 -6.31 -3.47 -21.98
C PHE A 153 -6.96 -2.61 -23.09
N ARG A 154 -6.64 -1.32 -23.13
CA ARG A 154 -7.11 -0.41 -24.18
C ARG A 154 -6.60 -0.85 -25.56
N GLU A 155 -5.32 -1.19 -25.67
CA GLU A 155 -4.72 -1.69 -26.90
C GLU A 155 -5.41 -2.99 -27.36
N GLN A 156 -5.60 -3.96 -26.47
CA GLN A 156 -6.32 -5.21 -26.80
C GLN A 156 -7.75 -4.96 -27.30
N VAL A 157 -8.46 -4.01 -26.69
CA VAL A 157 -9.81 -3.63 -27.14
C VAL A 157 -9.77 -2.99 -28.52
N ASP A 158 -8.81 -2.12 -28.79
CA ASP A 158 -8.66 -1.45 -30.09
C ASP A 158 -8.26 -2.43 -31.20
N ASP A 159 -7.37 -3.39 -30.89
CA ASP A 159 -6.99 -4.49 -31.77
C ASP A 159 -8.19 -5.38 -32.07
N GLY A 160 -8.89 -5.86 -31.04
CA GLY A 160 -10.09 -6.67 -31.20
C GLY A 160 -11.18 -5.96 -32.01
N ASN A 161 -11.41 -4.66 -31.78
CA ASN A 161 -12.34 -3.85 -32.57
C ASN A 161 -11.92 -3.78 -34.04
N SER A 162 -10.62 -3.71 -34.31
CA SER A 162 -10.07 -3.67 -35.67
C SER A 162 -10.20 -5.01 -36.37
N GLU A 163 -9.94 -6.12 -35.69
CA GLU A 163 -10.16 -7.48 -36.21
C GLU A 163 -11.62 -7.75 -36.56
N VAL A 164 -12.56 -7.40 -35.66
CA VAL A 164 -13.99 -7.55 -35.93
C VAL A 164 -14.40 -6.72 -37.15
N ARG A 165 -13.94 -5.48 -37.25
CA ARG A 165 -14.25 -4.62 -38.40
C ARG A 165 -13.71 -5.17 -39.71
N ASN A 166 -12.47 -5.67 -39.71
CA ASN A 166 -11.85 -6.26 -40.89
C ASN A 166 -12.61 -7.52 -41.32
N THR A 167 -12.90 -8.42 -40.38
CA THR A 167 -13.67 -9.65 -40.64
C THR A 167 -15.06 -9.34 -41.19
N ALA A 168 -15.74 -8.33 -40.62
CA ALA A 168 -17.05 -7.91 -41.11
C ALA A 168 -16.99 -7.33 -42.54
N ASN A 169 -15.93 -6.58 -42.86
CA ASN A 169 -15.72 -6.05 -44.22
C ASN A 169 -15.42 -7.15 -45.22
N GLU A 170 -14.60 -8.14 -44.85
CA GLU A 170 -14.33 -9.33 -45.68
C GLU A 170 -15.62 -10.10 -45.97
N CYS A 171 -16.41 -10.41 -44.94
CA CYS A 171 -17.70 -11.08 -45.09
C CYS A 171 -18.66 -10.28 -45.99
N MET A 172 -18.72 -8.96 -45.82
CA MET A 172 -19.54 -8.10 -46.68
C MET A 172 -19.08 -8.12 -48.14
N ASN A 173 -17.77 -8.17 -48.39
CA ASN A 173 -17.22 -8.26 -49.74
C ASN A 173 -17.53 -9.62 -50.38
N GLU A 174 -17.40 -10.71 -49.63
CA GLU A 174 -17.77 -12.05 -50.09
C GLU A 174 -19.25 -12.15 -50.47
N ILE A 175 -20.14 -11.60 -49.63
CA ILE A 175 -21.58 -11.56 -49.93
C ILE A 175 -21.86 -10.74 -51.19
N LYS A 176 -21.22 -9.58 -51.34
CA LYS A 176 -21.36 -8.75 -52.55
C LYS A 176 -20.89 -9.50 -53.80
N GLU A 177 -19.81 -10.26 -53.70
CA GLU A 177 -19.26 -11.01 -54.82
C GLU A 177 -20.19 -12.17 -55.21
N GLN A 178 -20.69 -12.93 -54.24
CA GLN A 178 -21.68 -13.98 -54.50
C GLN A 178 -22.96 -13.42 -55.12
N ALA A 179 -23.46 -12.28 -54.63
CA ALA A 179 -24.63 -11.62 -55.20
C ALA A 179 -24.40 -11.21 -56.66
N ARG A 180 -23.21 -10.68 -57.00
CA ARG A 180 -22.86 -10.37 -58.39
C ARG A 180 -22.79 -11.60 -59.27
N MET A 181 -22.17 -12.67 -58.78
CA MET A 181 -22.08 -13.93 -59.50
C MET A 181 -23.47 -14.48 -59.83
N TYR A 182 -24.38 -14.53 -58.85
CA TYR A 182 -25.76 -14.99 -59.08
C TYR A 182 -26.54 -14.10 -60.05
N MET A 183 -26.37 -12.78 -60.00
CA MET A 183 -26.99 -11.88 -60.97
C MET A 183 -26.51 -12.18 -62.40
N HIS A 184 -25.20 -12.40 -62.57
CA HIS A 184 -24.63 -12.73 -63.88
C HIS A 184 -25.14 -14.09 -64.38
N GLU A 185 -25.15 -15.11 -63.53
CA GLU A 185 -25.66 -16.44 -63.88
C GLU A 185 -27.15 -16.39 -64.28
N MET A 186 -27.96 -15.62 -63.54
CA MET A 186 -29.37 -15.41 -63.91
C MET A 186 -29.52 -14.69 -65.24
N GLU A 187 -28.68 -13.70 -65.53
CA GLU A 187 -28.70 -12.97 -66.80
C GLU A 187 -28.31 -13.89 -67.97
N GLU A 188 -27.28 -14.71 -67.81
CA GLU A 188 -26.88 -15.72 -68.81
C GLU A 188 -28.01 -16.73 -69.07
N GLN A 189 -28.63 -17.25 -68.01
CA GLN A 189 -29.77 -18.17 -68.14
C GLN A 189 -30.94 -17.51 -68.86
N ALA A 190 -31.28 -16.26 -68.53
CA ALA A 190 -32.35 -15.52 -69.18
C ALA A 190 -32.07 -15.29 -70.68
N GLN A 191 -30.82 -14.95 -71.02
CA GLN A 191 -30.39 -14.79 -72.42
C GLN A 191 -30.50 -16.11 -73.19
N GLN A 192 -30.09 -17.22 -72.58
CA GLN A 192 -30.22 -18.54 -73.20
C GLN A 192 -31.69 -18.91 -73.45
N TYR A 193 -32.59 -18.68 -72.47
CA TYR A 193 -34.02 -18.93 -72.66
C TYR A 193 -34.63 -18.08 -73.78
N MET A 194 -34.25 -16.80 -73.88
CA MET A 194 -34.73 -15.93 -74.97
C MET A 194 -34.32 -16.48 -76.33
N LYS A 195 -33.06 -16.92 -76.46
CA LYS A 195 -32.55 -17.51 -77.69
C LYS A 195 -33.27 -18.81 -78.05
N ASP A 196 -33.47 -19.70 -77.08
CA ASP A 196 -34.17 -20.97 -77.31
C ASP A 196 -35.62 -20.74 -77.77
N ILE A 197 -36.30 -19.75 -77.20
CA ILE A 197 -37.66 -19.34 -77.62
C ILE A 197 -37.65 -18.78 -79.04
N GLU A 198 -36.67 -17.95 -79.39
CA GLU A 198 -36.51 -17.40 -80.74
C GLU A 198 -36.28 -18.51 -81.78
N ASP A 199 -35.35 -19.43 -81.48
CA ASP A 199 -35.03 -20.57 -82.34
C ASP A 199 -36.26 -21.48 -82.54
N GLN A 200 -37.01 -21.78 -81.47
CA GLN A 200 -38.27 -22.52 -81.56
C GLN A 200 -39.33 -21.79 -82.38
N GLY A 201 -39.42 -20.46 -82.24
CA GLY A 201 -40.33 -19.62 -83.03
C GLY A 201 -40.06 -19.74 -84.53
N ILE A 202 -38.78 -19.64 -84.92
CA ILE A 202 -38.33 -19.81 -86.31
C ILE A 202 -38.66 -21.21 -86.84
N GLU A 203 -38.41 -22.26 -86.05
CA GLU A 203 -38.72 -23.64 -86.46
C GLU A 203 -40.22 -23.85 -86.70
N VAL A 204 -41.06 -23.32 -85.81
CA VAL A 204 -42.53 -23.39 -85.94
C VAL A 204 -43.01 -22.62 -87.17
N GLU A 205 -42.47 -21.43 -87.43
CA GLU A 205 -42.78 -20.62 -88.61
C GLU A 205 -42.43 -21.38 -89.90
N MET A 206 -41.20 -21.89 -90.01
CA MET A 206 -40.74 -22.68 -91.16
C MET A 206 -41.62 -23.92 -91.41
N SER A 207 -42.02 -24.62 -90.34
CA SER A 207 -42.93 -25.77 -90.42
C SER A 207 -44.33 -25.39 -90.90
N ALA A 208 -44.86 -24.26 -90.42
CA ALA A 208 -46.14 -23.72 -90.83
C ALA A 208 -46.12 -23.29 -92.31
N GLU A 209 -45.10 -22.54 -92.74
CA GLU A 209 -44.89 -22.14 -94.13
C GLU A 209 -44.80 -23.36 -95.06
N GLY A 210 -44.05 -24.39 -94.66
CA GLY A 210 -43.96 -25.65 -95.41
C GLY A 210 -45.31 -26.34 -95.56
N LYS A 211 -46.14 -26.38 -94.51
CA LYS A 211 -47.51 -26.91 -94.56
C LYS A 211 -48.42 -26.08 -95.46
N VAL A 212 -48.36 -24.75 -95.38
CA VAL A 212 -49.13 -23.83 -96.23
C VAL A 212 -48.75 -24.00 -97.69
N ALA A 213 -47.45 -24.08 -98.00
CA ALA A 213 -46.95 -24.31 -99.35
C ALA A 213 -47.45 -25.65 -99.91
N LYS A 214 -47.45 -26.73 -99.10
CA LYS A 214 -47.98 -28.04 -99.48
C LYS A 214 -49.48 -28.00 -99.77
N LEU A 215 -50.26 -27.32 -98.92
CA LEU A 215 -51.70 -27.12 -99.13
C LEU A 215 -51.97 -26.35 -100.43
N LYS A 216 -51.24 -25.25 -100.66
CA LYS A 216 -51.33 -24.44 -101.88
C LYS A 216 -51.03 -25.26 -103.13
N ARG A 217 -50.00 -26.10 -103.09
CA ARG A 217 -49.67 -27.03 -104.18
C ARG A 217 -50.79 -28.03 -104.46
N TRP A 218 -51.42 -28.57 -103.42
CA TRP A 218 -52.51 -29.53 -103.55
C TRP A 218 -53.77 -28.90 -104.15
N PHE A 219 -54.15 -27.69 -103.71
CA PHE A 219 -55.24 -26.91 -104.30
C PHE A 219 -55.01 -26.59 -105.78
N ASN A 220 -53.80 -26.18 -106.14
CA ASN A 220 -53.45 -25.89 -107.53
C ASN A 220 -53.54 -27.14 -108.42
N ALA A 221 -53.08 -28.30 -107.93
CA ALA A 221 -53.18 -29.57 -108.64
C ALA A 221 -54.65 -30.03 -108.79
N ALA A 222 -55.46 -29.90 -107.75
CA ALA A 222 -56.89 -30.22 -107.80
C ALA A 222 -57.65 -29.30 -108.78
N GLY A 223 -57.35 -28.00 -108.79
CA GLY A 223 -57.94 -27.05 -109.74
C GLY A 223 -57.57 -27.34 -111.20
N GLN A 224 -56.33 -27.76 -111.47
CA GLN A 224 -55.93 -28.23 -112.80
C GLN A 224 -56.66 -29.51 -113.20
N SER A 225 -56.83 -30.47 -112.28
CA SER A 225 -57.58 -31.70 -112.52
C SER A 225 -59.07 -31.43 -112.84
N LEU A 226 -59.69 -30.45 -112.18
CA LEU A 226 -61.10 -30.09 -112.33
C LEU A 226 -61.36 -29.30 -113.63
N LEU A 227 -60.38 -28.53 -114.10
CA LEU A 227 -60.42 -27.87 -115.42
C LEU A 227 -60.17 -28.86 -116.57
N SER A 228 -59.33 -29.88 -116.36
CA SER A 228 -59.10 -30.94 -117.36
C SER A 228 -60.25 -31.95 -117.48
N SER A 229 -61.13 -32.08 -116.47
CA SER A 229 -62.30 -32.98 -116.52
C SER A 229 -63.51 -32.39 -117.24
N ASN A 230 -63.48 -31.10 -117.59
CA ASN A 230 -64.59 -30.41 -118.27
C ASN A 230 -64.42 -30.32 -119.80
N SER A 231 -63.46 -31.05 -120.39
CA SER A 231 -63.30 -31.14 -121.85
C SER A 231 -63.40 -32.59 -122.38
N SER A 232 -64.62 -33.16 -122.30
CA SER A 232 -65.33 -34.05 -123.28
C SER A 232 -64.70 -35.39 -123.77
N PRO A 233 -65.44 -36.33 -124.44
CA PRO A 233 -66.88 -36.45 -124.72
C PRO A 233 -67.54 -37.82 -124.37
N SER A 234 -68.86 -37.84 -124.50
CA SER A 234 -69.83 -38.94 -124.48
C SER A 234 -69.48 -40.20 -125.28
N HIS A 235 -69.76 -41.39 -124.71
CA HIS A 235 -70.27 -42.54 -125.48
C HIS A 235 -71.15 -43.49 -124.63
N GLU A 236 -72.30 -43.83 -125.20
CA GLU A 236 -73.41 -44.68 -124.74
C GLU A 236 -73.13 -46.21 -124.82
N PRO A 237 -74.05 -47.11 -124.42
CA PRO A 237 -73.74 -48.30 -123.61
C PRO A 237 -73.79 -49.63 -124.38
N GLY A 238 -73.10 -50.65 -123.85
CA GLY A 238 -73.14 -52.02 -124.38
C GLY A 238 -73.21 -53.06 -123.27
N ALA A 239 -74.36 -53.73 -123.16
CA ALA A 239 -74.59 -54.86 -122.27
C ALA A 239 -73.82 -56.11 -122.72
N ASN A 240 -73.26 -56.87 -121.76
CA ASN A 240 -73.27 -58.33 -121.84
C ASN A 240 -73.01 -58.98 -120.48
N ALA A 241 -73.95 -59.82 -120.08
CA ALA A 241 -73.87 -60.67 -118.91
C ALA A 241 -73.08 -61.95 -119.22
N ARG A 242 -72.16 -62.37 -118.32
CA ARG A 242 -71.91 -63.82 -118.07
C ARG A 242 -71.14 -64.12 -116.78
N ARG A 243 -71.90 -64.66 -115.82
CA ARG A 243 -71.64 -65.76 -114.85
C ARG A 243 -70.27 -66.46 -114.76
N ARG A 244 -69.97 -66.85 -113.48
CA ARG A 244 -69.12 -67.95 -112.93
C ARG A 244 -67.62 -67.63 -112.77
N SER A 245 -66.90 -68.06 -111.73
CA SER A 245 -67.15 -68.83 -110.49
C SER A 245 -65.82 -68.90 -109.70
N VAL A 246 -65.94 -69.25 -108.41
CA VAL A 246 -64.93 -69.66 -107.41
C VAL A 246 -64.19 -68.51 -106.73
#